data_AF-A0A925DVM2-F1
#
_entry.id   AF-A0A925DVM2-F1
#
_cell.length_a   1.000
_cell.length_b   1.000
_cell.length_c   1.000
_cell.angle_alpha   90.00
_cell.angle_beta   90.00
_cell.angle_gamma   90.00
#
_symmetry.space_group_name_H-M   'P 1'
#
loop_
_entity.id
_entity.type
_entity.pdbx_description
1 polymer ?
#
loop_
_entity_poly.entity_id
_entity_poly.type
_entity_poly.pdbx_seq_one_letter_code
_entity_poly.pdbx_strand_id
1 'polypeptide(L)'
;MRPASFILSLLLFLHANTALAQSIFELRYQEAGTESNMYNAFLVANESGTGFVRVHFLSPVDQQKILVEMTSTLEFVTDANGETDTTQFFYKTSNPIIIKGNAQALLPAMEFWFKVNALTKLAEPAFVKIATTSNGGQSAALLASTLLSTESMNKELL
;
A
#
# COMPACT_ATOMS: atom_id res chain seq x y z
N MET A 1 -37.05 22.50 -25.56
CA MET A 1 -36.39 22.15 -24.28
C MET A 1 -36.01 23.44 -23.57
N ARG A 2 -36.33 23.58 -22.28
CA ARG A 2 -35.97 24.79 -21.51
C ARG A 2 -34.45 24.79 -21.26
N PRO A 3 -33.75 25.92 -21.45
CA PRO A 3 -32.28 25.99 -21.32
C PRO A 3 -31.80 25.55 -19.93
N ALA A 4 -32.63 25.74 -18.89
CA ALA A 4 -32.37 25.29 -17.53
C ALA A 4 -32.17 23.77 -17.40
N SER A 5 -32.89 22.94 -18.18
CA SER A 5 -32.73 21.49 -18.13
C SER A 5 -31.43 21.01 -18.77
N PHE A 6 -30.90 21.75 -19.74
CA PHE A 6 -29.63 21.41 -20.39
C PHE A 6 -28.45 21.74 -19.48
N ILE A 7 -28.51 22.87 -18.78
CA ILE A 7 -27.47 23.29 -17.83
C ILE A 7 -27.40 22.33 -16.64
N LEU A 8 -28.54 21.89 -16.11
CA LEU A 8 -28.58 20.92 -15.01
C LEU A 8 -27.99 19.56 -15.42
N SER A 9 -28.28 19.09 -16.64
CA SER A 9 -27.72 17.84 -17.16
C SER A 9 -26.22 17.93 -17.40
N LEU A 10 -25.72 19.09 -17.86
CA LEU A 10 -24.28 19.35 -18.04
C LEU A 10 -23.55 19.42 -16.69
N LEU A 11 -24.14 20.06 -15.68
CA LEU A 11 -23.59 20.13 -14.33
C LEU A 11 -23.51 18.74 -13.68
N LEU A 12 -24.53 17.89 -13.86
CA LEU A 12 -24.50 16.51 -13.37
C LEU A 12 -23.43 15.66 -14.07
N PHE A 13 -23.21 15.83 -15.37
CA PHE A 13 -22.15 15.15 -16.11
C PHE A 13 -20.74 15.58 -15.67
N LEU A 14 -20.55 16.85 -15.32
CA LEU A 14 -19.26 17.37 -14.85
C LEU A 14 -18.90 16.87 -13.44
N HIS A 15 -19.90 16.58 -12.59
CA HIS A 15 -19.68 16.03 -11.25
C HIS A 15 -19.43 14.51 -11.23
N ALA A 16 -19.71 13.80 -12.32
CA ALA A 16 -19.51 12.34 -12.37
C ALA A 16 -18.03 11.92 -12.42
N ASN A 17 -17.11 12.84 -12.69
CA ASN A 17 -15.67 12.53 -12.89
C ASN A 17 -14.80 12.77 -11.65
N THR A 18 -15.36 13.10 -10.48
CA THR A 18 -14.55 13.28 -9.26
C THR A 18 -14.36 11.97 -8.48
N ALA A 19 -14.35 10.82 -9.17
CA ALA A 19 -13.95 9.57 -8.56
C ALA A 19 -12.43 9.65 -8.31
N LEU A 20 -12.04 9.90 -7.05
CA LEU A 20 -10.64 9.81 -6.62
C LEU A 20 -10.16 8.41 -6.97
N ALA A 21 -9.17 8.29 -7.85
CA ALA A 21 -8.66 6.97 -8.18
C ALA A 21 -7.95 6.39 -6.95
N GLN A 22 -8.22 5.12 -6.70
CA GLN A 22 -7.63 4.36 -5.62
C GLN A 22 -7.00 3.12 -6.24
N SER A 23 -5.72 2.93 -5.97
CA SER A 23 -5.01 1.71 -6.32
C SER A 23 -4.92 0.82 -5.10
N ILE A 24 -5.19 -0.46 -5.29
CA ILE A 24 -5.16 -1.43 -4.20
C ILE A 24 -4.24 -2.57 -4.58
N PHE A 25 -3.29 -2.87 -3.71
CA PHE A 25 -2.31 -3.91 -3.92
C PHE A 25 -2.44 -4.98 -2.85
N GLU A 26 -2.50 -6.23 -3.27
CA GLU A 26 -2.21 -7.38 -2.40
C GLU A 26 -0.76 -7.78 -2.59
N LEU A 27 0.00 -7.84 -1.50
CA LEU A 27 1.44 -8.07 -1.49
C LEU A 27 1.77 -9.20 -0.51
N ARG A 28 2.35 -10.28 -1.02
CA ARG A 28 2.89 -11.36 -0.19
C ARG A 28 4.39 -11.19 -0.11
N TYR A 29 4.93 -11.11 1.11
CA TYR A 29 6.36 -10.90 1.32
C TYR A 29 6.87 -11.68 2.53
N GLN A 30 8.20 -11.82 2.58
CA GLN A 30 8.90 -12.57 3.61
C GLN A 30 10.16 -11.84 4.03
N GLU A 31 10.36 -11.75 5.34
CA GLU A 31 11.56 -11.14 5.93
C GLU A 31 12.82 -11.97 5.57
N ALA A 32 13.84 -11.29 5.04
CA ALA A 32 15.04 -11.95 4.56
C ALA A 32 15.76 -12.72 5.69
N GLY A 33 16.18 -13.95 5.38
CA GLY A 33 16.89 -14.80 6.35
C GLY A 33 15.98 -15.53 7.34
N THR A 34 14.65 -15.40 7.23
CA THR A 34 13.69 -16.19 8.01
C THR A 34 12.77 -16.97 7.07
N GLU A 35 12.71 -18.30 7.24
CA GLU A 35 11.79 -19.12 6.44
C GLU A 35 10.35 -19.13 7.00
N SER A 36 10.13 -18.63 8.22
CA SER A 36 8.86 -18.84 8.94
C SER A 36 7.85 -17.69 8.84
N ASN A 37 8.28 -16.46 8.56
CA ASN A 37 7.40 -15.30 8.73
C ASN A 37 6.90 -14.80 7.36
N MET A 38 5.78 -15.35 6.94
CA MET A 38 5.04 -14.88 5.77
C MET A 38 4.04 -13.79 6.16
N TYR A 39 4.05 -12.70 5.40
CA TYR A 39 3.15 -11.58 5.57
C TYR A 39 2.29 -11.41 4.31
N ASN A 40 1.01 -11.10 4.50
CA ASN A 40 0.13 -10.63 3.44
C ASN A 40 -0.30 -9.19 3.76
N ALA A 41 0.09 -8.24 2.91
CA ALA A 41 -0.28 -6.84 3.02
C ALA A 41 -1.32 -6.47 1.96
N PHE A 42 -2.35 -5.78 2.42
CA PHE A 42 -3.36 -5.11 1.61
C PHE A 42 -3.11 -3.61 1.70
N LEU A 43 -2.49 -3.03 0.68
CA LEU A 43 -2.17 -1.61 0.59
C LEU A 43 -3.25 -0.90 -0.23
N VAL A 44 -3.82 0.14 0.36
CA VAL A 44 -4.75 1.05 -0.30
C VAL A 44 -4.05 2.38 -0.48
N ALA A 45 -3.84 2.77 -1.73
CA ALA A 45 -3.16 3.98 -2.15
C ALA A 45 -4.15 4.94 -2.82
N ASN A 46 -4.37 6.11 -2.22
CA ASN A 46 -5.18 7.16 -2.83
C ASN A 46 -4.29 8.05 -3.71
N GLU A 47 -4.89 8.69 -4.73
CA GLU A 47 -4.23 9.69 -5.58
C GLU A 47 -3.57 10.84 -4.80
N SER A 48 -4.06 11.16 -3.60
CA SER A 48 -3.49 12.19 -2.72
C SER A 48 -2.12 11.80 -2.13
N GLY A 49 -1.64 10.58 -2.38
CA GLY A 49 -0.42 10.04 -1.77
C GLY A 49 -0.64 9.55 -0.34
N THR A 50 -1.86 9.58 0.20
CA THR A 50 -2.18 8.99 1.50
C THR A 50 -2.92 7.68 1.33
N GLY A 51 -2.94 6.86 2.37
CA GLY A 51 -3.56 5.54 2.32
C GLY A 51 -3.51 4.81 3.64
N PHE A 52 -3.75 3.50 3.58
CA PHE A 52 -3.52 2.61 4.71
C PHE A 52 -3.04 1.24 4.21
N VAL A 53 -2.43 0.48 5.11
CA VAL A 53 -2.02 -0.90 4.89
C VAL A 53 -2.59 -1.77 5.97
N ARG A 54 -3.19 -2.89 5.60
CA ARG A 54 -3.53 -3.99 6.51
C ARG A 54 -2.56 -5.14 6.30
N VAL A 55 -1.93 -5.59 7.37
CA VAL A 55 -0.99 -6.72 7.33
C VAL A 55 -1.52 -7.88 8.14
N HIS A 56 -1.70 -9.00 7.47
CA HIS A 56 -2.08 -10.29 8.02
C HIS A 56 -0.86 -11.19 8.13
N PHE A 57 -0.65 -11.78 9.31
CA PHE A 57 0.42 -12.75 9.54
C PHE A 57 0.07 -13.71 10.68
N LEU A 58 0.84 -14.78 10.79
CA LEU A 58 0.79 -15.68 11.95
C LEU A 58 1.88 -15.25 12.94
N SER A 59 1.50 -15.11 14.20
CA SER A 59 2.45 -14.91 15.30
C SER A 59 3.48 -16.04 15.32
N PRO A 60 4.79 -15.74 15.31
CA PRO A 60 5.81 -16.77 15.40
C PRO A 60 5.79 -17.52 16.74
N VAL A 61 5.26 -16.88 17.80
CA VAL A 61 5.26 -17.42 19.16
C VAL A 61 4.15 -18.45 19.39
N ASP A 62 2.93 -18.13 18.98
CA ASP A 62 1.73 -18.92 19.30
C ASP A 62 0.87 -19.27 18.09
N GLN A 63 1.34 -18.96 16.87
CA GLN A 63 0.67 -19.22 15.60
C GLN A 63 -0.74 -18.59 15.48
N GLN A 64 -1.05 -17.60 16.33
CA GLN A 64 -2.31 -16.87 16.23
C GLN A 64 -2.31 -15.93 15.02
N LYS A 65 -3.48 -15.82 14.37
CA LYS A 65 -3.69 -14.86 13.28
C LYS A 65 -3.72 -13.44 13.84
N ILE A 66 -2.82 -12.61 13.34
CA ILE A 66 -2.74 -11.18 13.68
C ILE A 66 -3.13 -10.36 12.47
N LEU A 67 -3.86 -9.27 12.72
CA LEU A 67 -4.19 -8.23 11.76
C LEU A 67 -3.82 -6.88 12.34
N VAL A 68 -2.93 -6.17 11.66
CA VAL A 68 -2.53 -4.80 12.00
C VAL A 68 -2.90 -3.88 10.85
N GLU A 69 -3.51 -2.75 11.17
CA GLU A 69 -3.73 -1.64 10.22
C GLU A 69 -2.75 -0.51 10.53
N MET A 70 -2.21 0.13 9.50
CA MET A 70 -1.32 1.28 9.60
C MET A 70 -1.73 2.34 8.58
N THR A 71 -1.54 3.61 8.92
CA THR A 71 -1.62 4.68 7.93
C THR A 71 -0.42 4.65 7.01
N SER A 72 -0.58 5.02 5.74
CA SER A 72 0.53 5.09 4.77
C SER A 72 0.61 6.44 4.06
N THR A 73 1.83 6.90 3.82
CA THR A 73 2.10 8.14 3.08
C THR A 73 3.14 7.88 1.99
N LEU A 74 2.90 8.43 0.80
CA LEU A 74 3.79 8.38 -0.35
C LEU A 74 4.99 9.29 -0.11
N GLU A 75 6.18 8.72 -0.34
CA GLU A 75 7.46 9.40 -0.27
C GLU A 75 8.23 9.14 -1.57
N PHE A 76 8.92 10.17 -2.05
CA PHE A 76 9.76 10.07 -3.24
C PHE A 76 11.23 9.95 -2.85
N VAL A 77 11.98 9.23 -3.68
CA VAL A 77 13.42 9.12 -3.51
C VAL A 77 14.09 10.34 -4.12
N THR A 78 15.18 10.78 -3.50
CA THR A 78 16.04 11.83 -4.04
C THR A 78 17.28 11.20 -4.67
N ASP A 79 17.66 11.67 -5.86
CA ASP A 79 18.88 11.23 -6.54
C ASP A 79 20.15 11.85 -5.92
N ALA A 80 21.32 11.48 -6.44
CA ALA A 80 22.60 11.97 -5.95
C ALA A 80 22.81 13.49 -6.12
N ASN A 81 22.01 14.14 -6.97
CA ASN A 81 22.05 15.57 -7.22
C ASN A 81 21.06 16.35 -6.34
N GLY A 82 20.23 15.67 -5.55
CA GLY A 82 19.18 16.30 -4.75
C GLY A 82 17.85 16.46 -5.48
N GLU A 83 17.71 15.90 -6.68
CA GLU A 83 16.49 15.96 -7.47
C GLU A 83 15.59 14.76 -7.19
N THR A 84 14.28 14.91 -7.42
CA THR A 84 13.33 13.81 -7.22
C THR A 84 13.55 12.72 -8.28
N ASP A 85 13.86 11.51 -7.83
CA ASP A 85 13.92 10.32 -8.66
C ASP A 85 12.50 9.83 -8.97
N THR A 86 12.07 10.08 -10.21
CA THR A 86 10.73 9.71 -10.68
C THR A 86 10.60 8.22 -11.04
N THR A 87 11.68 7.45 -10.94
CA THR A 87 11.68 6.02 -11.30
C THR A 87 11.30 5.11 -10.13
N GLN A 88 11.27 5.64 -8.91
CA GLN A 88 10.99 4.88 -7.71
C GLN A 88 10.41 5.75 -6.60
N PHE A 89 9.56 5.15 -5.80
CA PHE A 89 8.92 5.78 -4.65
C PHE A 89 8.52 4.70 -3.66
N PHE A 90 8.08 5.09 -2.47
CA PHE A 90 7.59 4.13 -1.50
C PHE A 90 6.45 4.69 -0.67
N TYR A 91 5.58 3.80 -0.20
CA TYR A 91 4.61 4.13 0.83
C TYR A 91 5.18 3.78 2.20
N LYS A 92 5.40 4.79 3.03
CA LYS A 92 5.87 4.64 4.41
C LYS A 92 4.68 4.48 5.35
N THR A 93 4.72 3.44 6.19
CA THR A 93 3.67 3.19 7.18
C THR A 93 3.97 3.82 8.54
N SER A 94 2.91 4.16 9.27
CA SER A 94 2.95 4.71 10.62
C SER A 94 1.68 4.35 11.39
N ASN A 95 1.66 4.65 12.70
CA ASN A 95 0.50 4.47 13.59
C ASN A 95 -0.11 3.06 13.54
N PRO A 96 0.63 2.01 13.92
CA PRO A 96 0.11 0.65 13.92
C PRO A 96 -1.03 0.49 14.94
N ILE A 97 -2.15 -0.05 14.48
CA ILE A 97 -3.32 -0.38 15.27
C ILE A 97 -3.61 -1.87 15.09
N ILE A 98 -3.66 -2.62 16.19
CA ILE A 98 -3.99 -4.04 16.16
C ILE A 98 -5.51 -4.18 16.08
N ILE A 99 -6.00 -4.71 14.97
CA ILE A 99 -7.43 -4.96 14.73
C ILE A 99 -7.82 -6.33 15.28
N LYS A 100 -6.92 -7.32 15.19
CA LYS A 100 -7.13 -8.68 15.68
C LYS A 100 -5.81 -9.31 16.12
N GLY A 101 -5.83 -10.05 17.23
CA GLY A 101 -4.67 -10.77 17.77
C GLY A 101 -4.13 -10.14 19.06
N ASN A 102 -2.93 -10.56 19.47
CA ASN A 102 -2.29 -10.12 20.71
C ASN A 102 -1.76 -8.68 20.59
N ALA A 103 -2.09 -7.83 21.56
CA ALA A 103 -1.68 -6.42 21.68
C ALA A 103 -0.15 -6.20 21.72
N GLN A 104 0.65 -7.24 22.01
CA GLN A 104 2.10 -7.16 22.10
C GLN A 104 2.81 -7.33 20.75
N ALA A 105 2.09 -7.74 19.70
CA ALA A 105 2.65 -7.97 18.36
C ALA A 105 2.65 -6.68 17.52
N LEU A 106 3.29 -5.63 18.01
CA LEU A 106 3.45 -4.38 17.25
C LEU A 106 4.39 -4.61 16.07
N LEU A 107 3.86 -4.43 14.85
CA LEU A 107 4.69 -4.37 13.66
C LEU A 107 5.46 -3.05 13.62
N PRO A 108 6.77 -3.06 13.30
CA PRO A 108 7.51 -1.84 13.07
C PRO A 108 6.98 -1.12 11.80
N ALA A 109 7.37 0.14 11.64
CA ALA A 109 7.12 0.87 10.41
C ALA A 109 7.75 0.13 9.21
N MET A 110 7.07 0.18 8.07
CA MET A 110 7.47 -0.47 6.83
C MET A 110 7.42 0.52 5.68
N GLU A 111 8.22 0.26 4.66
CA GLU A 111 8.21 0.98 3.40
C GLU A 111 7.88 -0.01 2.30
N PHE A 112 6.79 0.22 1.57
CA PHE A 112 6.41 -0.58 0.41
C PHE A 112 6.95 0.11 -0.84
N TRP A 113 8.02 -0.45 -1.41
CA TRP A 113 8.78 0.18 -2.50
C TRP A 113 8.21 -0.20 -3.85
N PHE A 114 8.11 0.79 -4.73
CA PHE A 114 7.63 0.67 -6.10
C PHE A 114 8.69 1.15 -7.08
N LYS A 115 8.72 0.53 -8.25
CA LYS A 115 9.51 0.97 -9.39
C LYS A 115 8.60 1.22 -10.59
N VAL A 116 8.89 2.28 -11.32
CA VAL A 116 8.19 2.58 -12.57
C VAL A 116 8.84 1.80 -13.69
N ASN A 117 8.06 0.95 -14.34
CA ASN A 117 8.50 0.21 -15.50
C ASN A 117 8.69 1.17 -16.68
N ALA A 118 9.91 1.25 -17.22
CA ALA A 118 10.24 2.21 -18.28
C ALA A 118 9.45 1.99 -19.58
N LEU A 119 8.98 0.76 -19.85
CA LEU A 119 8.24 0.40 -21.05
C LEU A 119 6.74 0.64 -20.88
N THR A 120 6.13 0.09 -19.82
CA THR A 120 4.67 0.16 -19.60
C THR A 120 4.23 1.46 -18.93
N LYS A 121 5.17 2.19 -18.31
CA LYS A 121 4.93 3.37 -17.48
C LYS A 121 4.08 3.10 -16.23
N LEU A 122 3.88 1.84 -15.88
CA LEU A 122 3.15 1.44 -14.68
C LEU A 122 4.10 1.32 -13.49
N ALA A 123 3.61 1.66 -12.30
CA ALA A 123 4.30 1.42 -11.05
C ALA A 123 4.08 -0.03 -10.60
N GLU A 124 5.16 -0.75 -10.33
CA GLU A 124 5.16 -2.14 -9.93
C GLU A 124 5.78 -2.28 -8.53
N PRO A 125 5.17 -3.03 -7.61
CA PRO A 125 5.78 -3.33 -6.32
C PRO A 125 7.11 -4.06 -6.50
N ALA A 126 8.15 -3.60 -5.81
CA ALA A 126 9.50 -4.15 -5.93
C ALA A 126 9.91 -4.97 -4.69
N PHE A 127 9.85 -4.37 -3.50
CA PHE A 127 10.20 -5.01 -2.24
C PHE A 127 9.56 -4.27 -1.06
N VAL A 128 9.61 -4.88 0.13
CA VAL A 128 9.18 -4.24 1.37
C VAL A 128 10.40 -4.03 2.25
N LYS A 129 10.58 -2.85 2.84
CA LYS A 129 11.62 -2.61 3.84
C LYS A 129 10.97 -2.50 5.21
N ILE A 130 11.47 -3.28 6.16
CA ILE A 130 10.98 -3.33 7.53
C ILE A 130 11.97 -2.55 8.39
N ALA A 131 11.49 -1.56 9.15
CA ALA A 131 12.35 -0.78 10.03
C ALA A 131 12.95 -1.67 11.13
N THR A 132 14.26 -1.55 11.34
CA THR A 132 14.99 -2.24 12.41
C THR A 132 15.54 -1.22 13.39
N THR A 133 15.92 -1.68 14.59
CA THR A 133 16.55 -0.83 15.62
C THR A 133 17.92 -0.29 15.23
N SER A 134 18.58 -0.89 14.24
CA SER A 134 19.77 -0.35 13.56
C SER A 134 19.37 0.39 12.29
N ASN A 135 20.09 1.49 11.97
CA ASN A 135 19.83 2.46 10.89
C ASN A 135 19.74 1.88 9.44
N GLY A 136 19.69 0.57 9.25
CA GLY A 136 19.64 -0.08 7.93
C GLY A 136 18.25 -0.51 7.46
N GLY A 137 17.33 -0.88 8.36
CA GLY A 137 16.15 -1.67 7.99
C GLY A 137 16.53 -3.05 7.40
N GLN A 138 15.61 -4.00 7.41
CA GLN A 138 15.76 -5.24 6.65
C GLN A 138 14.85 -5.21 5.43
N SER A 139 15.40 -5.54 4.27
CA SER A 139 14.59 -5.76 3.07
C SER A 139 13.95 -7.14 3.14
N ALA A 140 12.64 -7.18 2.91
CA ALA A 140 11.85 -8.37 2.74
C ALA A 140 11.61 -8.62 1.24
N ALA A 141 11.79 -9.88 0.84
CA ALA A 141 11.57 -10.30 -0.54
C ALA A 141 10.06 -10.31 -0.83
N LEU A 142 9.67 -9.68 -1.93
CA LEU A 142 8.32 -9.78 -2.46
C LEU A 142 8.16 -11.14 -3.15
N LEU A 143 7.20 -11.93 -2.67
CA LEU A 143 6.89 -13.26 -3.19
C LEU A 143 5.81 -13.19 -4.28
N ALA A 144 4.83 -12.31 -4.12
CA ALA A 144 3.79 -12.05 -5.10
C ALA A 144 3.21 -10.64 -4.92
N SER A 145 2.74 -10.05 -6.00
CA SER A 145 1.96 -8.82 -5.98
C SER A 145 0.82 -8.86 -6.99
N THR A 146 -0.32 -8.31 -6.60
CA THR A 146 -1.51 -8.19 -7.45
C THR A 146 -2.11 -6.80 -7.30
N LEU A 147 -2.29 -6.08 -8.42
CA LEU A 147 -3.16 -4.90 -8.46
C LEU A 147 -4.61 -5.38 -8.54
N LEU A 148 -5.40 -5.08 -7.51
CA LEU A 148 -6.78 -5.56 -7.40
C LEU A 148 -7.72 -4.69 -8.23
N SER A 149 -8.59 -5.35 -9.00
CA SER A 149 -9.74 -4.70 -9.64
C SER A 149 -10.84 -4.41 -8.61
N THR A 150 -11.74 -3.48 -8.94
CA THR A 150 -12.93 -3.18 -8.13
C THR A 150 -13.78 -4.42 -7.82
N GLU A 151 -13.85 -5.39 -8.74
CA GLU A 151 -14.57 -6.65 -8.53
C GLU A 151 -13.90 -7.55 -7.48
N SER A 152 -12.56 -7.58 -7.46
CA SER A 152 -11.78 -8.39 -6.51
C SER A 152 -11.81 -7.79 -5.10
N MET A 153 -11.93 -6.47 -5.00
CA MET A 153 -11.93 -5.70 -3.76
C MET A 153 -13.06 -6.10 -2.79
N ASN A 154 -14.27 -6.42 -3.29
CA ASN A 154 -15.41 -6.77 -2.44
C ASN A 154 -15.22 -8.08 -1.66
N LYS A 155 -14.26 -8.93 -2.04
CA LYS A 155 -13.98 -10.19 -1.35
C LYS A 155 -13.00 -10.03 -0.19
N GLU A 156 -12.16 -9.00 -0.22
CA GLU A 156 -11.13 -8.74 0.80
C GLU A 156 -11.63 -7.79 1.92
N LEU A 157 -12.73 -7.06 1.68
CA LEU A 157 -13.31 -6.10 2.63
C LEU A 157 -14.42 -6.68 3.52
N LEU A 158 -14.88 -7.92 3.28
CA LEU A 158 -15.96 -8.60 4.03
C LEU A 158 -15.42 -9.78 4.86
#